data_AF-A0A0G4LBN0-F1
#
_entry.id   AF-A0A0G4LBN0-F1
#
_cell.length_a   1.000
_cell.length_b   1.000
_cell.length_c   1.000
_cell.angle_alpha   90.00
_cell.angle_beta   90.00
_cell.angle_gamma   90.00
#
_symmetry.space_group_name_H-M   'P 1'
#
loop_
_entity.id
_entity.type
_entity.pdbx_description
1 polymer ?
#
loop_
_entity_poly.entity_id
_entity_poly.type
_entity_poly.pdbx_seq_one_letter_code
_entity_poly.pdbx_strand_id
1 'polypeptide(L)'
;MKSTILISALAAATRAYDLDMSPPHPDYIFSNPAVEAADRRIPTAHESAVMGRRILALTKLGHLATVFPSSSSSSSSSSSSSSSSSSSSILDHDEETEAQDWRRPAGLEGAPIGMMDYVADCESDGNPTILAINIATTFQNIRAGSNLSVSVRWTPPYPPVNRMMMAARHRHGHGHTLGPAGRSWLERARDYLFSQPPAPSSCSSSSSHDDDGEKCQFHDDEHAHGLPRDTVPYSAANLPRFSLIGYLEKIDDASDPLVAARLAACFVRTHPDAKYWLPGNRIHASEWARLVVTSVYWVGGFGDRAYIGWLPVDDWHSITRDEWEAIELPGEREGWREWSVPGDEEKEYAVDL
;
A
#
# COMPACT_ATOMS: atom_id res chain seq x y z
N MET A 1 8.13 45.03 -76.35
CA MET A 1 7.73 45.62 -75.06
C MET A 1 7.41 44.48 -74.10
N LYS A 2 8.06 44.52 -72.93
CA LYS A 2 7.75 43.81 -71.66
C LYS A 2 7.81 42.27 -71.66
N SER A 3 8.98 41.79 -71.23
CA SER A 3 9.19 40.50 -70.57
C SER A 3 8.35 40.45 -69.28
N THR A 4 7.68 39.33 -69.01
CA THR A 4 7.03 39.09 -67.72
C THR A 4 7.28 37.65 -67.32
N ILE A 5 8.15 37.50 -66.32
CA ILE A 5 8.52 36.25 -65.67
C ILE A 5 7.40 35.92 -64.69
N LEU A 6 6.70 34.80 -64.89
CA LEU A 6 5.78 34.22 -63.91
C LEU A 6 6.57 33.27 -63.02
N ILE A 7 6.85 33.71 -61.80
CA ILE A 7 7.40 32.88 -60.72
C ILE A 7 6.24 32.08 -60.14
N SER A 8 6.17 30.78 -60.49
CA SER A 8 5.29 29.84 -59.81
C SER A 8 5.89 29.47 -58.46
N ALA A 9 5.37 30.04 -57.37
CA ALA A 9 5.73 29.63 -56.01
C ALA A 9 5.19 28.21 -55.75
N LEU A 10 6.11 27.26 -55.58
CA LEU A 10 5.79 25.90 -55.15
C LEU A 10 5.46 25.94 -53.65
N ALA A 11 4.18 25.95 -53.29
CA ALA A 11 3.76 25.77 -51.90
C ALA A 11 4.01 24.30 -51.51
N ALA A 12 5.11 24.04 -50.81
CA ALA A 12 5.34 22.77 -50.15
C ALA A 12 4.31 22.61 -49.03
N ALA A 13 3.27 21.79 -49.27
CA ALA A 13 2.37 21.36 -48.22
C ALA A 13 3.14 20.46 -47.25
N THR A 14 3.62 21.04 -46.15
CA THR A 14 4.06 20.24 -45.00
C THR A 14 2.82 19.57 -44.42
N ARG A 15 2.59 18.31 -44.82
CA ARG A 15 1.73 17.42 -44.03
C ARG A 15 2.43 17.21 -42.69
N ALA A 16 2.03 18.00 -41.70
CA ALA A 16 2.24 17.61 -40.32
C ALA A 16 1.49 16.29 -40.14
N TYR A 17 2.21 15.24 -39.78
CA TYR A 17 1.59 14.04 -39.24
C TYR A 17 1.00 14.46 -37.91
N ASP A 18 -0.31 14.68 -37.85
CA ASP A 18 -1.03 14.67 -36.58
C ASP A 18 -0.86 13.26 -36.01
N LEU A 19 0.15 13.09 -35.17
CA LEU A 19 0.25 11.94 -34.30
C LEU A 19 -0.87 12.11 -33.28
N ASP A 20 -1.99 11.45 -33.53
CA ASP A 20 -3.06 11.29 -32.57
C ASP A 20 -2.48 10.71 -31.28
N MET A 21 -2.34 11.57 -30.27
CA MET A 21 -1.92 11.23 -28.91
C MET A 21 -3.13 10.92 -28.02
N SER A 22 -4.27 10.56 -28.60
CA SER A 22 -5.33 9.91 -27.83
C SER A 22 -4.78 8.57 -27.34
N PRO A 23 -4.73 8.33 -26.02
CA PRO A 23 -4.23 7.06 -25.50
C PRO A 23 -5.08 5.92 -26.10
N PRO A 24 -4.48 4.81 -26.56
CA PRO A 24 -5.24 3.67 -27.04
C PRO A 24 -6.19 3.25 -25.92
N HIS A 25 -7.48 3.13 -26.23
CA HIS A 25 -8.48 2.65 -25.29
C HIS A 25 -7.96 1.33 -24.67
N PRO A 26 -7.78 1.23 -23.34
CA PRO A 26 -7.21 0.04 -22.72
C PRO A 26 -8.21 -1.14 -22.67
N ASP A 27 -8.82 -1.50 -23.80
CA ASP A 27 -9.90 -2.50 -23.87
C ASP A 27 -9.52 -3.87 -23.27
N TYR A 28 -8.22 -4.19 -23.28
CA TYR A 28 -7.69 -5.45 -22.74
C TYR A 28 -7.31 -5.39 -21.24
N ILE A 29 -7.22 -4.21 -20.63
CA ILE A 29 -6.94 -4.06 -19.18
C ILE A 29 -8.24 -4.08 -18.35
N PHE A 30 -9.39 -3.77 -18.96
CA PHE A 30 -10.67 -3.61 -18.27
C PHE A 30 -11.62 -4.80 -18.35
N SER A 31 -11.22 -5.89 -19.01
CA SER A 31 -12.07 -7.07 -19.17
C SER A 31 -11.74 -8.10 -18.09
N ASN A 32 -12.57 -8.18 -17.05
CA ASN A 32 -12.47 -9.25 -16.07
C ASN A 32 -13.00 -10.55 -16.71
N PRO A 33 -12.27 -11.68 -16.67
CA PRO A 33 -12.77 -12.94 -17.21
C PRO A 33 -14.08 -13.35 -16.52
N ALA A 34 -14.95 -14.05 -17.24
CA ALA A 34 -16.17 -14.59 -16.67
C ALA A 34 -15.80 -15.54 -15.51
N VAL A 35 -16.38 -15.27 -14.33
CA VAL A 35 -16.16 -16.10 -13.14
C VAL A 35 -16.89 -17.43 -13.36
N GLU A 36 -16.16 -18.48 -13.71
CA GLU A 36 -16.68 -19.84 -13.59
C GLU A 36 -16.86 -20.14 -12.10
N ALA A 37 -18.09 -20.47 -11.70
CA ALA A 37 -18.42 -20.82 -10.33
C ALA A 37 -17.81 -22.18 -9.97
N ALA A 38 -16.52 -22.19 -9.62
CA ALA A 38 -15.95 -23.28 -8.84
C ALA A 38 -16.58 -23.25 -7.43
N ASP A 39 -16.67 -24.40 -6.76
CA ASP A 39 -17.18 -24.62 -5.39
C ASP A 39 -16.36 -23.89 -4.28
N ARG A 40 -15.90 -22.66 -4.52
CA ARG A 40 -14.98 -21.91 -3.66
C ARG A 40 -15.69 -20.67 -3.11
N ARG A 41 -15.69 -20.53 -1.77
CA ARG A 41 -16.28 -19.38 -1.06
C ARG A 41 -15.39 -18.14 -1.19
N ILE A 42 -15.91 -17.08 -1.80
CA ILE A 42 -15.32 -15.73 -1.80
C ILE A 42 -15.87 -14.97 -0.59
N PRO A 43 -15.04 -14.21 0.16
CA PRO A 43 -15.54 -13.35 1.23
C PRO A 43 -16.62 -12.39 0.74
N THR A 44 -17.64 -12.20 1.57
CA THR A 44 -18.68 -11.19 1.36
C THR A 44 -18.12 -9.78 1.53
N ALA A 45 -18.88 -8.76 1.12
CA ALA A 45 -18.53 -7.37 1.37
C ALA A 45 -18.41 -7.08 2.88
N HIS A 46 -19.32 -7.62 3.70
CA HIS A 46 -19.27 -7.52 5.17
C HIS A 46 -18.01 -8.13 5.76
N GLU A 47 -17.69 -9.38 5.40
CA GLU A 47 -16.45 -10.05 5.86
C GLU A 47 -15.20 -9.26 5.43
N SER A 48 -15.24 -8.64 4.25
CA SER A 48 -14.17 -7.77 3.76
C SER A 48 -14.08 -6.46 4.54
N ALA A 49 -15.21 -5.87 4.93
CA ALA A 49 -15.25 -4.70 5.80
C ALA A 49 -14.69 -5.00 7.19
N VAL A 50 -15.02 -6.16 7.78
CA VAL A 50 -14.44 -6.63 9.06
C VAL A 50 -12.91 -6.74 8.95
N MET A 51 -12.39 -7.34 7.87
CA MET A 51 -10.95 -7.38 7.61
C MET A 51 -10.35 -5.98 7.48
N GLY A 52 -11.00 -5.07 6.77
CA GLY A 52 -10.53 -3.69 6.61
C GLY A 52 -10.49 -2.90 7.92
N ARG A 53 -11.49 -3.08 8.79
CA ARG A 53 -11.50 -2.47 10.12
C ARG A 53 -10.39 -3.02 11.01
N ARG A 54 -10.12 -4.34 10.95
CA ARG A 54 -8.95 -4.92 11.64
C ARG A 54 -7.63 -4.34 11.14
N ILE A 55 -7.47 -4.19 9.82
CA ILE A 55 -6.26 -3.57 9.26
C ILE A 55 -6.14 -2.12 9.73
N LEU A 56 -7.23 -1.35 9.74
CA LEU A 56 -7.21 0.03 10.22
C LEU A 56 -6.81 0.12 11.70
N ALA A 57 -7.30 -0.80 12.53
CA ALA A 57 -6.97 -0.85 13.96
C ALA A 57 -5.50 -1.21 14.23
N LEU A 58 -4.88 -2.02 13.36
CA LEU A 58 -3.50 -2.50 13.54
C LEU A 58 -2.46 -1.65 12.80
N THR A 59 -2.85 -0.91 11.77
CA THR A 59 -1.94 -0.10 10.94
C THR A 59 -1.77 1.30 11.51
N LYS A 60 -0.54 1.82 11.43
CA LYS A 60 -0.17 3.13 11.98
C LYS A 60 -0.12 4.25 10.93
N LEU A 61 0.04 3.88 9.66
CA LEU A 61 0.31 4.83 8.59
C LEU A 61 -0.66 4.63 7.44
N GLY A 62 -1.11 5.74 6.86
CA GLY A 62 -1.91 5.77 5.65
C GLY A 62 -1.27 6.64 4.59
N HIS A 63 -1.46 6.28 3.32
CA HIS A 63 -1.10 7.12 2.18
C HIS A 63 -2.28 8.02 1.86
N LEU A 64 -2.19 9.30 2.25
CA LEU A 64 -3.17 10.35 2.02
C LEU A 64 -2.95 10.94 0.63
N ALA A 65 -3.98 11.00 -0.20
CA ALA A 65 -3.94 11.70 -1.47
C ALA A 65 -4.95 12.85 -1.52
N THR A 66 -4.44 14.03 -1.88
CA THR A 66 -5.20 15.28 -2.04
C THR A 66 -4.85 15.91 -3.39
N VAL A 67 -5.63 16.88 -3.83
CA VAL A 67 -5.46 17.57 -5.11
C VAL A 67 -5.11 19.03 -4.84
N PHE A 68 -4.14 19.57 -5.59
CA PHE A 68 -3.84 21.00 -5.51
C PHE A 68 -5.03 21.82 -5.99
N PRO A 69 -5.42 22.87 -5.24
CA PRO A 69 -6.59 23.68 -5.57
C PRO A 69 -6.40 24.41 -6.89
N SER A 70 -7.50 24.68 -7.59
CA SER A 70 -7.47 25.58 -8.74
C SER A 70 -7.29 27.03 -8.30
N SER A 71 -6.58 27.82 -9.11
CA SER A 71 -6.30 29.25 -8.90
C SER A 71 -7.53 30.17 -8.78
N SER A 72 -8.75 29.62 -8.93
CA SER A 72 -10.02 30.31 -8.76
C SER A 72 -10.60 30.27 -7.33
N SER A 73 -10.05 29.44 -6.43
CA SER A 73 -10.56 29.27 -5.07
C SER A 73 -10.25 30.44 -4.12
N SER A 74 -9.38 31.38 -4.52
CA SER A 74 -9.10 32.62 -3.78
C SER A 74 -10.00 33.80 -4.15
N SER A 75 -11.03 33.61 -4.99
CA SER A 75 -11.88 34.69 -5.49
C SER A 75 -13.34 34.62 -4.99
N SER A 76 -13.53 34.63 -3.67
CA SER A 76 -14.84 34.99 -3.12
C SER A 76 -14.77 35.80 -1.82
N SER A 77 -14.03 36.92 -1.86
CA SER A 77 -14.37 38.08 -1.02
C SER A 77 -13.76 39.38 -1.56
N SER A 78 -14.65 40.35 -1.82
CA SER A 78 -14.44 41.77 -2.09
C SER A 78 -13.96 42.20 -3.48
N SER A 79 -14.94 42.33 -4.38
CA SER A 79 -14.97 43.40 -5.37
C SER A 79 -15.12 44.76 -4.66
N SER A 80 -14.02 45.51 -4.53
CA SER A 80 -14.09 46.98 -4.49
C SER A 80 -12.77 47.61 -4.93
N SER A 81 -12.95 48.53 -5.86
CA SER A 81 -11.98 49.34 -6.60
C SER A 81 -10.96 50.12 -5.76
N SER A 82 -9.71 50.08 -6.23
CA SER A 82 -8.68 51.14 -6.27
C SER A 82 -8.60 52.17 -5.13
N SER A 83 -7.47 52.21 -4.42
CA SER A 83 -6.42 53.24 -4.56
C SER A 83 -5.38 53.16 -3.44
N SER A 84 -4.15 53.50 -3.80
CA SER A 84 -2.95 53.61 -2.98
C SER A 84 -3.11 54.46 -1.71
N SER A 85 -2.53 54.03 -0.59
CA SER A 85 -1.76 54.86 0.36
C SER A 85 -1.19 54.02 1.49
N SER A 86 0.09 54.22 1.79
CA SER A 86 0.78 53.70 2.97
C SER A 86 0.17 54.24 4.27
N SER A 87 -0.05 53.37 5.26
CA SER A 87 0.16 53.66 6.69
C SER A 87 -0.17 52.45 7.57
N SER A 88 0.68 52.29 8.58
CA SER A 88 0.69 51.32 9.67
C SER A 88 -0.65 51.16 10.42
N SER A 89 -1.07 49.91 10.69
CA SER A 89 -1.64 49.51 11.98
C SER A 89 -1.79 47.98 12.07
N ILE A 90 -1.73 47.53 13.33
CA ILE A 90 -1.64 46.17 13.87
C ILE A 90 -2.76 45.24 13.36
N LEU A 91 -2.38 44.04 12.89
CA LEU A 91 -3.19 42.82 12.99
C LEU A 91 -2.28 41.62 13.24
N ASP A 92 -2.33 41.12 14.48
CA ASP A 92 -1.90 39.78 14.87
C ASP A 92 -2.89 38.75 14.29
N HIS A 93 -2.54 38.08 13.19
CA HIS A 93 -2.83 36.67 12.88
C HIS A 93 -2.42 36.34 11.44
N ASP A 94 -1.92 35.12 11.25
CA ASP A 94 -1.79 34.40 9.97
C ASP A 94 -0.52 34.58 9.09
N GLU A 95 0.62 35.00 9.64
CA GLU A 95 1.87 35.00 8.85
C GLU A 95 2.42 33.59 8.56
N GLU A 96 2.08 32.56 9.36
CA GLU A 96 2.55 31.18 9.13
C GLU A 96 1.81 30.44 8.00
N THR A 97 0.58 30.84 7.68
CA THR A 97 -0.23 30.13 6.65
C THR A 97 0.18 30.54 5.23
N GLU A 98 0.57 31.80 5.03
CA GLU A 98 1.11 32.32 3.76
C GLU A 98 2.60 31.93 3.57
N ALA A 99 3.32 31.64 4.66
CA ALA A 99 4.76 31.40 4.64
C ALA A 99 5.21 30.03 4.09
N GLN A 100 4.32 29.20 3.54
CA GLN A 100 4.66 27.88 2.99
C GLN A 100 4.23 27.67 1.53
N ASP A 101 3.35 28.52 1.00
CA ASP A 101 2.99 28.49 -0.42
C ASP A 101 4.14 29.00 -1.32
N TRP A 102 5.06 29.80 -0.77
CA TRP A 102 6.09 30.51 -1.56
C TRP A 102 7.09 29.62 -2.33
N ARG A 103 7.17 28.31 -2.03
CA ARG A 103 8.02 27.36 -2.79
C ARG A 103 7.22 26.40 -3.67
N ARG A 104 5.89 26.49 -3.69
CA ARG A 104 5.08 25.65 -4.55
C ARG A 104 5.37 26.01 -6.02
N PRO A 105 5.79 25.04 -6.87
CA PRO A 105 5.92 25.29 -8.29
C PRO A 105 4.57 25.67 -8.91
N ALA A 106 4.58 26.61 -9.86
CA ALA A 106 3.39 26.94 -10.64
C ALA A 106 2.97 25.77 -11.56
N GLY A 107 1.68 25.69 -11.91
CA GLY A 107 1.17 24.68 -12.85
C GLY A 107 0.82 23.33 -12.22
N LEU A 108 0.66 23.28 -10.89
CA LEU A 108 0.28 22.06 -10.16
C LEU A 108 -1.25 21.91 -9.98
N GLU A 109 -2.05 22.87 -10.44
CA GLU A 109 -3.50 22.88 -10.26
C GLU A 109 -4.15 21.59 -10.78
N GLY A 110 -4.97 20.95 -9.94
CA GLY A 110 -5.63 19.69 -10.29
C GLY A 110 -4.72 18.45 -10.24
N ALA A 111 -3.41 18.61 -10.03
CA ALA A 111 -2.52 17.46 -9.84
C ALA A 111 -2.72 16.84 -8.45
N PRO A 112 -2.76 15.49 -8.34
CA PRO A 112 -2.79 14.84 -7.06
C PRO A 112 -1.40 14.80 -6.43
N ILE A 113 -1.35 14.85 -5.09
CA ILE A 113 -0.17 14.55 -4.31
C ILE A 113 -0.51 13.51 -3.25
N GLY A 114 0.28 12.44 -3.18
CA GLY A 114 0.17 11.37 -2.19
C GLY A 114 1.27 11.49 -1.15
N MET A 115 0.92 11.59 0.13
CA MET A 115 1.85 11.67 1.26
C MET A 115 1.49 10.69 2.36
N MET A 116 2.47 10.34 3.19
CA MET A 116 2.27 9.44 4.32
C MET A 116 2.03 10.24 5.59
N ASP A 117 0.97 9.91 6.33
CA ASP A 117 0.66 10.51 7.62
C ASP A 117 0.19 9.43 8.62
N TYR A 118 0.19 9.80 9.91
CA TYR A 118 -0.33 8.97 10.98
C TYR A 118 -1.85 8.81 10.87
N VAL A 119 -2.33 7.58 11.07
CA VAL A 119 -3.76 7.23 11.09
C VAL A 119 -4.06 6.33 12.28
N ALA A 120 -5.17 6.57 13.00
CA ALA A 120 -5.57 5.72 14.13
C ALA A 120 -7.09 5.50 14.19
N ASP A 121 -7.53 4.28 14.50
CA ASP A 121 -8.93 3.94 14.77
C ASP A 121 -9.32 4.29 16.22
N CYS A 122 -9.36 5.59 16.53
CA CYS A 122 -9.68 6.08 17.88
C CYS A 122 -11.16 6.33 18.12
N GLU A 123 -11.97 6.31 17.06
CA GLU A 123 -13.42 6.46 17.10
C GLU A 123 -14.09 5.12 16.82
N SER A 124 -15.37 4.96 17.17
CA SER A 124 -16.05 3.66 17.06
C SER A 124 -16.64 3.40 15.67
N ASP A 125 -16.93 4.45 14.92
CA ASP A 125 -17.67 4.47 13.66
C ASP A 125 -16.80 4.09 12.44
N GLY A 126 -15.52 3.79 12.62
CA GLY A 126 -14.61 3.46 11.51
C GLY A 126 -14.14 4.68 10.72
N ASN A 127 -14.36 5.88 11.25
CA ASN A 127 -13.70 7.09 10.78
C ASN A 127 -12.33 7.19 11.46
N PRO A 128 -11.21 7.13 10.72
CA PRO A 128 -9.91 7.25 11.35
C PRO A 128 -9.66 8.67 11.83
N THR A 129 -9.06 8.77 13.01
CA THR A 129 -8.50 9.99 13.57
C THR A 129 -7.15 10.27 12.92
N ILE A 130 -6.95 11.54 12.55
CA ILE A 130 -5.75 12.08 11.94
C ILE A 130 -5.19 13.18 12.84
N LEU A 131 -3.88 13.18 13.03
CA LEU A 131 -3.17 14.31 13.63
C LEU A 131 -2.75 15.27 12.51
N ALA A 132 -3.56 16.30 12.28
CA ALA A 132 -3.36 17.23 11.18
C ALA A 132 -2.29 18.26 11.53
N ILE A 133 -1.16 18.26 10.82
CA ILE A 133 -0.11 19.27 11.00
C ILE A 133 -0.37 20.39 9.99
N ASN A 134 -0.74 21.58 10.47
CA ASN A 134 -1.23 22.69 9.63
C ASN A 134 -0.27 23.12 8.50
N ILE A 135 1.02 22.85 8.70
CA ILE A 135 2.10 23.22 7.81
C ILE A 135 2.19 22.30 6.57
N ALA A 136 1.68 21.06 6.63
CA ALA A 136 1.88 20.11 5.54
C ALA A 136 0.93 20.36 4.35
N THR A 137 1.45 20.18 3.12
CA THR A 137 0.72 20.37 1.86
C THR A 137 -0.62 19.63 1.83
N THR A 138 -0.69 18.42 2.39
CA THR A 138 -1.93 17.63 2.51
C THR A 138 -3.05 18.44 3.15
N PHE A 139 -2.79 19.05 4.31
CA PHE A 139 -3.81 19.78 5.07
C PHE A 139 -4.06 21.18 4.51
N GLN A 140 -3.08 21.79 3.84
CA GLN A 140 -3.30 23.02 3.06
C GLN A 140 -4.25 22.78 1.88
N ASN A 141 -4.06 21.69 1.12
CA ASN A 141 -4.94 21.31 0.01
C ASN A 141 -6.37 21.04 0.51
N ILE A 142 -6.52 20.34 1.64
CA ILE A 142 -7.82 20.09 2.27
C ILE A 142 -8.50 21.40 2.66
N ARG A 143 -7.78 22.33 3.28
CA ARG A 143 -8.32 23.66 3.64
C ARG A 143 -8.75 24.45 2.41
N ALA A 144 -8.08 24.25 1.27
CA ALA A 144 -8.45 24.84 0.00
C ALA A 144 -9.57 24.07 -0.75
N GLY A 145 -10.20 23.08 -0.10
CA GLY A 145 -11.37 22.36 -0.62
C GLY A 145 -11.07 21.00 -1.25
N SER A 146 -9.87 20.46 -1.12
CA SER A 146 -9.59 19.09 -1.56
C SER A 146 -10.29 18.06 -0.67
N ASN A 147 -10.99 17.11 -1.30
CA ASN A 147 -11.33 15.86 -0.64
C ASN A 147 -10.07 15.04 -0.35
N LEU A 148 -10.23 14.00 0.47
CA LEU A 148 -9.15 13.13 0.91
C LEU A 148 -9.44 11.68 0.54
N SER A 149 -8.43 10.99 0.01
CA SER A 149 -8.41 9.52 -0.01
C SER A 149 -7.25 9.00 0.81
N VAL A 150 -7.47 7.93 1.58
CA VAL A 150 -6.47 7.30 2.44
C VAL A 150 -6.35 5.84 2.06
N SER A 151 -5.23 5.49 1.43
CA SER A 151 -4.90 4.11 1.10
C SER A 151 -4.14 3.46 2.25
N VAL A 152 -4.63 2.30 2.70
CA VAL A 152 -4.04 1.50 3.78
C VAL A 152 -3.80 0.09 3.25
N ARG A 153 -2.61 -0.46 3.55
CA ARG A 153 -2.25 -1.84 3.20
C ARG A 153 -1.93 -2.63 4.45
N TRP A 154 -2.30 -3.90 4.47
CA TRP A 154 -1.84 -4.82 5.50
C TRP A 154 -0.35 -5.12 5.30
N THR A 155 0.44 -4.96 6.37
CA THR A 155 1.86 -5.32 6.41
C THR A 155 2.05 -6.21 7.64
N PRO A 156 2.12 -7.55 7.48
CA PRO A 156 2.19 -8.47 8.60
C PRO A 156 3.47 -8.23 9.41
N PRO A 157 3.38 -8.30 10.74
CA PRO A 157 4.55 -8.22 11.60
C PRO A 157 5.51 -9.40 11.42
N TYR A 158 4.99 -10.56 11.00
CA TYR A 158 5.77 -11.78 10.82
C TYR A 158 5.85 -12.17 9.32
N PRO A 159 7.03 -12.54 8.80
CA PRO A 159 7.16 -13.05 7.43
C PRO A 159 6.55 -14.46 7.28
N PRO A 160 6.12 -14.88 6.07
CA PRO A 160 5.57 -16.21 5.85
C PRO A 160 6.66 -17.29 5.89
N VAL A 161 6.27 -18.51 6.31
CA VAL A 161 7.17 -19.67 6.40
C VAL A 161 7.56 -20.21 5.01
N ASN A 162 6.62 -20.20 4.06
CA ASN A 162 6.84 -20.64 2.69
C ASN A 162 6.56 -19.49 1.72
N ARG A 163 7.50 -19.23 0.80
CA ARG A 163 7.50 -18.11 -0.14
C ARG A 163 7.02 -18.55 -1.53
N MET A 164 6.45 -17.63 -2.31
CA MET A 164 6.72 -17.59 -3.74
C MET A 164 8.24 -17.44 -3.96
N MET A 165 8.96 -18.53 -4.23
CA MET A 165 10.19 -18.36 -5.02
C MET A 165 9.73 -17.73 -6.34
N MET A 166 10.00 -16.43 -6.54
CA MET A 166 10.16 -15.88 -7.88
C MET A 166 11.07 -16.88 -8.55
N ALA A 167 10.51 -17.72 -9.43
CA ALA A 167 11.28 -18.77 -10.06
C ALA A 167 12.36 -18.04 -10.87
N ALA A 168 13.53 -17.85 -10.25
CA ALA A 168 14.76 -17.60 -10.93
C ALA A 168 14.99 -18.89 -11.72
N ARG A 169 14.33 -18.97 -12.88
CA ARG A 169 14.78 -19.79 -13.98
C ARG A 169 16.17 -19.24 -14.27
N HIS A 170 17.17 -19.82 -13.60
CA HIS A 170 18.51 -19.86 -14.13
C HIS A 170 18.36 -20.52 -15.51
N ARG A 171 18.20 -19.68 -16.54
CA ARG A 171 18.59 -20.02 -17.89
C ARG A 171 20.09 -20.31 -17.78
N HIS A 172 20.44 -21.57 -17.55
CA HIS A 172 21.73 -22.07 -17.98
C HIS A 172 21.80 -21.81 -19.47
N GLY A 173 22.56 -20.79 -19.85
CA GLY A 173 22.85 -20.47 -21.23
C GLY A 173 23.41 -21.70 -21.92
N HIS A 174 22.61 -22.32 -22.79
CA HIS A 174 23.10 -23.29 -23.76
C HIS A 174 23.71 -22.52 -24.92
N GLY A 175 25.02 -22.27 -24.83
CA GLY A 175 25.86 -21.99 -25.98
C GLY A 175 26.20 -23.29 -26.70
N HIS A 176 25.56 -23.51 -27.85
CA HIS A 176 25.94 -24.31 -29.03
C HIS A 176 26.98 -25.43 -28.87
N THR A 177 26.62 -26.67 -29.24
CA THR A 177 27.10 -27.38 -30.45
C THR A 177 26.57 -28.83 -30.54
N LEU A 178 26.00 -29.16 -31.71
CA LEU A 178 26.02 -30.44 -32.43
C LEU A 178 25.80 -31.77 -31.65
N GLY A 179 24.66 -32.44 -31.87
CA GLY A 179 24.60 -33.92 -31.77
C GLY A 179 25.23 -34.58 -33.03
N PRO A 180 25.19 -35.93 -33.20
CA PRO A 180 24.75 -37.00 -32.29
C PRO A 180 25.76 -38.19 -32.21
N ALA A 181 25.69 -39.03 -31.17
CA ALA A 181 26.09 -40.46 -31.24
C ALA A 181 25.55 -41.25 -30.04
N GLY A 182 24.84 -42.35 -30.33
CA GLY A 182 24.15 -43.17 -29.35
C GLY A 182 25.05 -43.98 -28.42
N ARG A 183 24.52 -44.30 -27.24
CA ARG A 183 25.08 -45.30 -26.33
C ARG A 183 24.01 -46.32 -25.96
N SER A 184 24.40 -47.59 -26.12
CA SER A 184 23.56 -48.77 -25.98
C SER A 184 23.27 -49.07 -24.50
N TRP A 185 22.10 -49.65 -24.23
CA TRP A 185 21.65 -50.03 -22.88
C TRP A 185 22.61 -50.99 -22.16
N LEU A 186 23.43 -51.74 -22.92
CA LEU A 186 24.43 -52.67 -22.39
C LEU A 186 25.63 -51.96 -21.72
N GLU A 187 25.92 -50.70 -22.06
CA GLU A 187 26.98 -49.93 -21.39
C GLU A 187 26.52 -49.42 -20.02
N ARG A 188 25.23 -49.08 -19.85
CA ARG A 188 24.66 -48.69 -18.54
C ARG A 188 24.57 -49.84 -17.54
N ALA A 189 24.42 -51.08 -18.02
CA ALA A 189 24.31 -52.25 -17.15
C ALA A 189 25.67 -52.65 -16.52
N ARG A 190 26.80 -52.29 -17.15
CA ARG A 190 28.14 -52.56 -16.60
C ARG A 190 28.49 -51.68 -15.40
N ASP A 191 28.04 -50.43 -15.38
CA ASP A 191 28.32 -49.50 -14.28
C ASP A 191 27.52 -49.83 -13.00
N TYR A 192 26.39 -50.53 -13.16
CA TYR A 192 25.59 -51.04 -12.04
C TYR A 192 26.21 -52.27 -11.36
N LEU A 193 27.15 -52.97 -12.00
CA LEU A 193 27.74 -54.21 -11.48
C LEU A 193 29.08 -54.01 -10.76
N PHE A 194 29.67 -52.81 -10.77
CA PHE A 194 31.00 -52.56 -10.17
C PHE A 194 31.15 -51.26 -9.37
N SER A 195 30.07 -50.64 -8.89
CA SER A 195 30.18 -49.49 -7.97
C SER A 195 29.86 -49.88 -6.53
N GLN A 196 30.80 -49.61 -5.63
CA GLN A 196 30.69 -49.79 -4.17
C GLN A 196 29.64 -48.83 -3.57
N PRO A 197 28.98 -49.18 -2.44
CA PRO A 197 28.02 -48.30 -1.80
C PRO A 197 28.72 -47.13 -1.07
N PRO A 198 28.18 -45.90 -1.10
CA PRO A 198 28.58 -44.86 -0.16
C PRO A 198 28.06 -45.17 1.27
N ALA A 199 28.86 -44.77 2.26
CA ALA A 199 28.67 -45.05 3.68
C ALA A 199 27.37 -44.44 4.27
N PRO A 200 26.76 -45.07 5.29
CA PRO A 200 25.62 -44.49 5.99
C PRO A 200 26.06 -43.31 6.86
N SER A 201 25.43 -42.15 6.69
CA SER A 201 25.44 -41.09 7.70
C SER A 201 24.65 -41.59 8.92
N SER A 202 25.37 -42.03 9.94
CA SER A 202 24.82 -42.48 11.21
C SER A 202 24.28 -41.29 12.01
N CYS A 203 22.96 -41.22 12.19
CA CYS A 203 22.37 -40.59 13.36
C CYS A 203 22.09 -41.71 14.36
N SER A 204 23.02 -41.94 15.29
CA SER A 204 22.82 -42.90 16.40
C SER A 204 22.61 -42.12 17.68
N SER A 205 21.40 -42.23 18.21
CA SER A 205 20.99 -41.79 19.54
C SER A 205 21.46 -42.80 20.59
N SER A 206 22.32 -42.39 21.54
CA SER A 206 22.28 -42.89 22.93
C SER A 206 23.29 -42.17 23.86
N SER A 207 22.73 -41.52 24.88
CA SER A 207 23.18 -41.38 26.27
C SER A 207 24.62 -40.92 26.58
N SER A 208 24.77 -39.71 27.11
CA SER A 208 24.88 -39.37 28.56
C SER A 208 25.48 -37.97 28.73
N HIS A 209 24.85 -37.12 29.57
CA HIS A 209 25.38 -35.94 30.31
C HIS A 209 26.59 -35.21 29.68
N ASP A 210 26.56 -33.94 29.27
CA ASP A 210 25.96 -32.71 29.81
C ASP A 210 25.82 -31.66 28.67
N ASP A 211 25.02 -30.60 28.90
CA ASP A 211 25.02 -29.22 28.32
C ASP A 211 25.94 -29.00 27.08
N ASP A 212 25.44 -28.65 25.89
CA ASP A 212 24.99 -27.31 25.49
C ASP A 212 24.07 -27.37 24.25
N GLY A 213 23.06 -26.49 24.17
CA GLY A 213 22.00 -26.52 23.14
C GLY A 213 22.46 -26.33 21.69
N GLU A 214 22.27 -27.36 20.86
CA GLU A 214 22.43 -27.30 19.41
C GLU A 214 21.18 -26.67 18.76
N LYS A 215 21.28 -25.37 18.51
CA LYS A 215 20.32 -24.61 17.71
C LYS A 215 20.32 -25.16 16.29
N CYS A 216 19.17 -25.60 15.78
CA CYS A 216 19.00 -25.85 14.34
C CYS A 216 19.36 -24.57 13.58
N GLN A 217 20.55 -24.52 13.00
CA GLN A 217 20.99 -23.41 12.17
C GLN A 217 20.24 -23.51 10.84
N PHE A 218 19.38 -22.53 10.58
CA PHE A 218 19.01 -22.22 9.22
C PHE A 218 20.31 -21.94 8.46
N HIS A 219 20.55 -22.71 7.39
CA HIS A 219 21.60 -22.39 6.44
C HIS A 219 21.23 -21.04 5.80
N ASP A 220 21.73 -19.95 6.38
CA ASP A 220 21.82 -18.68 5.70
C ASP A 220 22.78 -18.89 4.53
N ASP A 221 22.26 -18.90 3.30
CA ASP A 221 23.06 -18.96 2.09
C ASP A 221 24.09 -17.81 2.12
N GLU A 222 25.36 -18.17 2.29
CA GLU A 222 26.55 -17.31 2.39
C GLU A 222 26.81 -16.48 1.10
N HIS A 223 25.87 -16.46 0.16
CA HIS A 223 25.91 -15.73 -1.11
C HIS A 223 25.12 -14.42 -1.12
N ALA A 224 24.44 -14.05 -0.03
CA ALA A 224 23.67 -12.80 0.06
C ALA A 224 24.41 -11.63 0.73
N HIS A 225 25.73 -11.73 0.96
CA HIS A 225 26.56 -10.64 1.48
C HIS A 225 26.83 -9.56 0.42
N GLY A 226 25.80 -8.79 0.03
CA GLY A 226 25.98 -7.65 -0.87
C GLY A 226 24.73 -7.16 -1.62
N LEU A 227 23.62 -7.90 -1.55
CA LEU A 227 22.34 -7.44 -2.09
C LEU A 227 21.56 -6.71 -1.01
N PRO A 228 20.86 -5.59 -1.33
CA PRO A 228 19.93 -4.97 -0.39
C PRO A 228 18.95 -6.04 0.11
N ARG A 229 18.84 -6.19 1.44
CA ARG A 229 17.84 -7.08 2.02
C ARG A 229 16.47 -6.61 1.57
N ASP A 230 15.71 -7.50 0.93
CA ASP A 230 14.32 -7.24 0.61
C ASP A 230 13.54 -7.07 1.94
N THR A 231 13.03 -5.86 2.16
CA THR A 231 12.30 -5.49 3.38
C THR A 231 10.88 -6.06 3.38
N VAL A 232 10.39 -6.51 2.22
CA VAL A 232 9.10 -7.17 2.05
C VAL A 232 9.32 -8.51 1.32
N PRO A 233 9.89 -9.52 2.00
CA PRO A 233 10.28 -10.79 1.40
C PRO A 233 9.10 -11.67 0.91
N TYR A 234 7.89 -11.11 0.81
CA TYR A 234 6.63 -11.70 0.39
C TYR A 234 5.99 -10.82 -0.69
N SER A 235 5.01 -11.34 -1.45
CA SER A 235 4.31 -10.52 -2.43
C SER A 235 3.40 -9.52 -1.70
N ALA A 236 3.91 -8.33 -1.40
CA ALA A 236 3.16 -7.31 -0.66
C ALA A 236 1.83 -6.93 -1.35
N ALA A 237 1.76 -7.07 -2.67
CA ALA A 237 0.55 -6.84 -3.45
C ALA A 237 -0.49 -7.99 -3.37
N ASN A 238 -0.10 -9.17 -2.86
CA ASN A 238 -0.99 -10.29 -2.55
C ASN A 238 -1.75 -10.08 -1.25
N LEU A 239 -1.37 -9.12 -0.40
CA LEU A 239 -2.04 -8.88 0.86
C LEU A 239 -3.20 -7.88 0.72
N PRO A 240 -4.19 -7.97 1.64
CA PRO A 240 -5.32 -7.06 1.64
C PRO A 240 -4.92 -5.58 1.74
N ARG A 241 -5.63 -4.74 1.00
CA ARG A 241 -5.50 -3.29 1.02
C ARG A 241 -6.84 -2.63 0.68
N PHE A 242 -7.01 -1.41 1.15
CA PHE A 242 -8.21 -0.63 0.88
C PHE A 242 -7.92 0.86 0.77
N SER A 243 -8.86 1.59 0.18
CA SER A 243 -8.87 3.04 0.12
C SER A 243 -10.14 3.57 0.75
N LEU A 244 -9.99 4.44 1.74
CA LEU A 244 -11.07 5.23 2.33
C LEU A 244 -11.15 6.55 1.59
N ILE A 245 -12.33 6.94 1.14
CA ILE A 245 -12.55 8.18 0.40
C ILE A 245 -13.58 9.00 1.18
N GLY A 246 -13.31 10.28 1.34
CA GLY A 246 -14.19 11.19 2.06
C GLY A 246 -13.59 12.57 2.20
N TYR A 247 -13.86 13.18 3.35
CA TYR A 247 -13.41 14.53 3.68
C TYR A 247 -12.98 14.61 5.14
N LEU A 248 -12.15 15.60 5.43
CA LEU A 248 -11.61 15.79 6.77
C LEU A 248 -12.42 16.85 7.52
N GLU A 249 -12.88 16.51 8.71
CA GLU A 249 -13.53 17.46 9.63
C GLU A 249 -12.63 17.68 10.85
N LYS A 250 -12.53 18.92 11.31
CA LYS A 250 -11.87 19.23 12.57
C LYS A 250 -12.72 18.69 13.73
N ILE A 251 -12.10 17.99 14.66
CA ILE A 251 -12.77 17.57 15.89
C ILE A 251 -12.70 18.74 16.87
N ASP A 252 -13.86 19.20 17.34
CA ASP A 252 -13.93 20.26 18.36
C ASP A 252 -13.61 19.69 19.76
N ASP A 253 -12.33 19.50 20.01
CA ASP A 253 -11.78 19.04 21.28
C ASP A 253 -11.64 20.17 22.32
N ALA A 254 -11.67 21.42 21.88
CA ALA A 254 -11.65 22.60 22.74
C ALA A 254 -12.93 22.72 23.58
N SER A 255 -14.05 22.24 23.04
CA SER A 255 -15.34 22.22 23.74
C SER A 255 -15.42 21.18 24.87
N ASP A 256 -14.61 20.11 24.82
CA ASP A 256 -14.62 19.01 25.81
C ASP A 256 -13.20 18.46 26.09
N PRO A 257 -12.59 18.83 27.24
CA PRO A 257 -11.28 18.32 27.66
C PRO A 257 -11.20 16.78 27.75
N LEU A 258 -12.33 16.10 27.99
CA LEU A 258 -12.39 14.65 28.06
C LEU A 258 -12.32 14.01 26.66
N VAL A 259 -12.82 14.69 25.62
CA VAL A 259 -12.60 14.28 24.22
C VAL A 259 -11.12 14.41 23.88
N ALA A 260 -10.51 15.57 24.12
CA ALA A 260 -9.09 15.81 23.85
C ALA A 260 -8.18 14.77 24.53
N ALA A 261 -8.43 14.48 25.82
CA ALA A 261 -7.66 13.50 26.59
C ALA A 261 -7.82 12.07 26.06
N ARG A 262 -9.04 11.67 25.66
CA ARG A 262 -9.30 10.33 25.08
C ARG A 262 -8.63 10.15 23.73
N LEU A 263 -8.71 11.16 22.86
CA LEU A 263 -8.04 11.15 21.57
C LEU A 263 -6.52 11.05 21.75
N ALA A 264 -5.94 11.91 22.59
CA ALA A 264 -4.51 11.87 22.89
C ALA A 264 -4.06 10.51 23.43
N ALA A 265 -4.77 9.95 24.41
CA ALA A 265 -4.44 8.65 25.00
C ALA A 265 -4.53 7.50 23.98
N CYS A 266 -5.58 7.50 23.15
CA CYS A 266 -5.72 6.50 22.10
C CYS A 266 -4.64 6.65 21.02
N PHE A 267 -4.44 7.86 20.52
CA PHE A 267 -3.53 8.13 19.41
C PHE A 267 -2.07 7.84 19.80
N VAL A 268 -1.65 8.21 21.01
CA VAL A 268 -0.29 7.92 21.53
C VAL A 268 -0.09 6.43 21.79
N ARG A 269 -1.14 5.67 22.13
CA ARG A 269 -1.05 4.21 22.23
C ARG A 269 -0.70 3.59 20.87
N THR A 270 -1.26 4.11 19.78
CA THR A 270 -0.91 3.67 18.41
C THR A 270 0.44 4.24 17.96
N HIS A 271 0.72 5.50 18.30
CA HIS A 271 1.90 6.29 17.90
C HIS A 271 2.63 6.87 19.11
N PRO A 272 3.53 6.10 19.77
CA PRO A 272 4.23 6.58 20.96
C PRO A 272 5.10 7.84 20.74
N ASP A 273 5.56 8.02 19.51
CA ASP A 273 6.31 9.18 19.02
C ASP A 273 5.42 10.43 18.82
N ALA A 274 4.13 10.27 18.57
CA ALA A 274 3.17 11.36 18.39
C ALA A 274 3.05 12.28 19.62
N LYS A 275 3.43 11.81 20.81
CA LYS A 275 3.34 12.57 22.08
C LYS A 275 4.06 13.93 22.05
N TYR A 276 5.04 14.09 21.17
CA TYR A 276 5.81 15.34 21.02
C TYR A 276 5.17 16.34 20.04
N TRP A 277 4.12 15.93 19.32
CA TRP A 277 3.50 16.68 18.22
C TRP A 277 1.99 16.86 18.39
N LEU A 278 1.45 16.50 19.56
CA LEU A 278 0.03 16.66 19.89
C LEU A 278 -0.40 18.14 19.87
N PRO A 279 -1.70 18.43 19.72
CA PRO A 279 -2.22 19.80 19.78
C PRO A 279 -1.78 20.52 21.06
N GLY A 280 -1.42 21.80 20.92
CA GLY A 280 -0.84 22.61 22.00
C GLY A 280 0.68 22.55 22.11
N ASN A 281 1.37 21.79 21.25
CA ASN A 281 2.83 21.86 21.12
C ASN A 281 3.29 23.24 20.58
N ARG A 282 4.51 23.66 20.95
CA ARG A 282 5.09 24.97 20.61
C ARG A 282 5.91 24.99 19.31
N ILE A 283 6.19 23.83 18.72
CA ILE A 283 7.06 23.74 17.52
C ILE A 283 6.24 23.85 16.24
N HIS A 284 5.14 23.09 16.16
CA HIS A 284 4.20 23.12 15.04
C HIS A 284 2.78 23.05 15.58
N ALA A 285 1.89 23.87 15.02
CA ALA A 285 0.46 23.79 15.29
C ALA A 285 -0.13 22.52 14.65
N SER A 286 -0.73 21.67 15.47
CA SER A 286 -1.46 20.48 15.04
C SER A 286 -2.88 20.49 15.60
N GLU A 287 -3.78 19.82 14.89
CA GLU A 287 -5.20 19.72 15.21
C GLU A 287 -5.68 18.27 15.14
N TRP A 288 -6.67 17.93 15.96
CA TRP A 288 -7.39 16.67 15.81
C TRP A 288 -8.36 16.76 14.65
N ALA A 289 -8.33 15.77 13.78
CA ALA A 289 -9.21 15.71 12.64
C ALA A 289 -9.76 14.29 12.43
N ARG A 290 -10.99 14.22 11.93
CA ARG A 290 -11.70 12.99 11.58
C ARG A 290 -11.80 12.88 10.07
N LEU A 291 -11.37 11.75 9.50
CA LEU A 291 -11.75 11.41 8.13
C LEU A 291 -13.16 10.85 8.16
N VAL A 292 -14.14 11.64 7.72
CA VAL A 292 -15.50 11.16 7.50
C VAL A 292 -15.49 10.32 6.22
N VAL A 293 -15.55 9.00 6.39
CA VAL A 293 -15.53 8.03 5.29
C VAL A 293 -16.88 8.05 4.59
N THR A 294 -16.88 8.25 3.28
CA THR A 294 -18.09 8.21 2.45
C THR A 294 -18.07 7.06 1.46
N SER A 295 -16.91 6.50 1.15
CA SER A 295 -16.76 5.36 0.24
C SER A 295 -15.53 4.54 0.59
N VAL A 296 -15.62 3.22 0.38
CA VAL A 296 -14.54 2.29 0.67
C VAL A 296 -14.33 1.39 -0.54
N TYR A 297 -13.09 1.31 -1.01
CA TYR A 297 -12.68 0.38 -2.07
C TYR A 297 -11.71 -0.66 -1.52
N TRP A 298 -11.96 -1.94 -1.78
CA TRP A 298 -11.24 -3.07 -1.20
C TRP A 298 -10.57 -3.93 -2.26
N VAL A 299 -9.38 -4.43 -1.93
CA VAL A 299 -8.67 -5.49 -2.66
C VAL A 299 -8.16 -6.51 -1.64
N GLY A 300 -8.71 -7.72 -1.65
CA GLY A 300 -8.39 -8.75 -0.66
C GLY A 300 -7.05 -9.48 -0.88
N GLY A 301 -6.43 -9.35 -2.05
CA GLY A 301 -5.18 -10.03 -2.39
C GLY A 301 -5.16 -10.59 -3.80
N PHE A 302 -4.24 -11.51 -4.07
CA PHE A 302 -4.20 -12.27 -5.33
C PHE A 302 -4.82 -13.66 -5.18
N GLY A 303 -5.13 -14.29 -6.31
CA GLY A 303 -5.79 -15.58 -6.38
C GLY A 303 -7.27 -15.46 -6.74
N ASP A 304 -7.97 -16.59 -6.70
CA ASP A 304 -9.38 -16.72 -7.07
C ASP A 304 -10.33 -16.67 -5.85
N ARG A 305 -9.82 -16.24 -4.69
CA ARG A 305 -10.48 -16.34 -3.38
C ARG A 305 -10.45 -15.02 -2.59
N ALA A 306 -10.55 -13.90 -3.28
CA ALA A 306 -10.53 -12.58 -2.67
C ALA A 306 -11.65 -11.70 -3.23
N TYR A 307 -12.33 -10.98 -2.35
CA TYR A 307 -13.22 -9.90 -2.77
C TYR A 307 -12.39 -8.74 -3.34
N ILE A 308 -12.86 -8.15 -4.42
CA ILE A 308 -12.34 -6.90 -4.98
C ILE A 308 -13.53 -6.04 -5.42
N GLY A 309 -13.60 -4.81 -4.91
CA GLY A 309 -14.69 -3.91 -5.24
C GLY A 309 -15.02 -2.91 -4.16
N TRP A 310 -16.13 -2.21 -4.38
CA TRP A 310 -16.68 -1.22 -3.46
C TRP A 310 -17.40 -1.90 -2.30
N LEU A 311 -17.08 -1.51 -1.07
CA LEU A 311 -17.81 -1.96 0.12
C LEU A 311 -18.96 -0.98 0.41
N PRO A 312 -20.15 -1.47 0.81
CA PRO A 312 -21.19 -0.60 1.34
C PRO A 312 -20.67 0.20 2.53
N VAL A 313 -20.87 1.53 2.50
CA VAL A 313 -20.38 2.42 3.56
C VAL A 313 -21.09 2.16 4.90
N ASP A 314 -22.36 1.75 4.85
CA ASP A 314 -23.11 1.37 6.04
C ASP A 314 -22.53 0.12 6.72
N ASP A 315 -22.11 -0.89 5.94
CA ASP A 315 -21.42 -2.06 6.46
C ASP A 315 -20.14 -1.63 7.19
N TRP A 316 -19.32 -0.78 6.56
CA TRP A 316 -18.08 -0.25 7.13
C TRP A 316 -18.29 0.42 8.50
N HIS A 317 -19.30 1.29 8.59
CA HIS A 317 -19.63 2.00 9.82
C HIS A 317 -20.30 1.11 10.88
N SER A 318 -20.97 0.03 10.47
CA SER A 318 -21.65 -0.88 11.38
C SER A 318 -20.71 -1.84 12.11
N ILE A 319 -19.52 -2.11 11.55
CA ILE A 319 -18.57 -3.07 12.13
C ILE A 319 -18.16 -2.64 13.53
N THR A 320 -18.34 -3.54 14.47
CA THR A 320 -17.97 -3.37 15.87
C THR A 320 -16.53 -3.80 16.16
N ARG A 321 -16.00 -3.35 17.30
CA ARG A 321 -14.70 -3.82 17.81
C ARG A 321 -14.67 -5.33 17.97
N ASP A 322 -15.68 -5.89 18.60
CA ASP A 322 -15.76 -7.32 18.88
C ASP A 322 -15.71 -8.15 17.58
N GLU A 323 -16.36 -7.69 16.50
CA GLU A 323 -16.33 -8.35 15.20
C GLU A 323 -14.92 -8.36 14.59
N TRP A 324 -14.25 -7.22 14.53
CA TRP A 324 -12.93 -7.17 13.91
C TRP A 324 -11.85 -7.77 14.83
N GLU A 325 -12.04 -7.79 16.15
CA GLU A 325 -11.14 -8.49 17.10
C GLU A 325 -11.25 -10.01 16.97
N ALA A 326 -12.40 -10.55 16.57
CA ALA A 326 -12.68 -11.98 16.48
C ALA A 326 -12.02 -12.70 15.29
N ILE A 327 -11.58 -11.98 14.25
CA ILE A 327 -10.88 -12.57 13.11
C ILE A 327 -9.35 -12.47 13.30
N GLU A 328 -8.57 -13.04 12.38
CA GLU A 328 -7.11 -12.87 12.34
C GLU A 328 -6.67 -12.59 10.90
N LEU A 329 -5.70 -11.67 10.72
CA LEU A 329 -5.16 -11.38 9.39
C LEU A 329 -3.99 -12.32 9.03
N PRO A 330 -3.74 -12.58 7.74
CA PRO A 330 -2.58 -13.36 7.32
C PRO A 330 -1.27 -12.76 7.86
N GLY A 331 -0.52 -13.54 8.64
CA GLY A 331 0.77 -13.12 9.20
C GLY A 331 0.69 -12.20 10.41
N GLU A 332 -0.48 -12.11 11.02
CA GLU A 332 -0.61 -11.53 12.35
C GLU A 332 0.06 -12.40 13.43
N ARG A 333 0.05 -13.72 13.27
CA ARG A 333 0.86 -14.68 14.02
C ARG A 333 1.98 -15.28 13.19
N GLU A 334 3.01 -15.76 13.88
CA GLU A 334 4.07 -16.58 13.31
C GLU A 334 3.51 -17.88 12.70
N GLY A 335 4.25 -18.49 11.78
CA GLY A 335 3.86 -19.79 11.20
C GLY A 335 2.91 -19.71 10.01
N TRP A 336 2.49 -18.51 9.58
CA TRP A 336 1.58 -18.37 8.44
C TRP A 336 2.23 -18.72 7.11
N ARG A 337 1.42 -19.18 6.15
CA ARG A 337 1.83 -19.50 4.78
C ARG A 337 1.15 -18.52 3.82
N GLU A 338 1.89 -18.03 2.84
CA GLU A 338 1.37 -17.11 1.81
C GLU A 338 0.25 -17.75 0.96
N TRP A 339 0.23 -19.09 0.89
CA TRP A 339 -0.85 -19.87 0.31
C TRP A 339 -1.34 -20.93 1.31
N SER A 340 -2.55 -20.74 1.84
CA SER A 340 -3.36 -21.84 2.37
C SER A 340 -4.40 -22.20 1.31
N VAL A 341 -4.38 -23.44 0.82
CA VAL A 341 -5.58 -24.02 0.20
C VAL A 341 -6.41 -24.54 1.36
N PRO A 342 -7.66 -24.05 1.57
CA PRO A 342 -8.57 -24.75 2.47
C PRO A 342 -8.78 -26.16 1.89
N GLY A 343 -8.20 -27.17 2.53
CA GLY A 343 -8.12 -28.54 2.03
C GLY A 343 -6.88 -29.32 2.48
N ASP A 344 -5.81 -28.64 2.93
CA ASP A 344 -4.60 -29.30 3.45
C ASP A 344 -4.58 -29.37 4.99
N GLU A 345 -5.71 -29.07 5.65
CA GLU A 345 -5.92 -29.29 7.09
C GLU A 345 -6.74 -30.56 7.33
N GLU A 346 -6.35 -31.69 6.74
CA GLU A 346 -6.81 -33.01 7.20
C GLU A 346 -5.90 -34.12 6.66
N LYS A 347 -4.71 -34.31 7.27
CA LYS A 347 -3.94 -35.59 7.26
C LYS A 347 -2.58 -35.54 7.97
N GLU A 348 -2.46 -34.90 9.13
CA GLU A 348 -1.23 -35.08 9.94
C GLU A 348 -1.46 -34.96 11.44
N TYR A 349 -2.50 -35.63 11.96
CA TYR A 349 -2.56 -36.05 13.37
C TYR A 349 -3.40 -37.34 13.46
N ALA A 350 -2.88 -38.42 12.86
CA ALA A 350 -3.36 -39.77 13.10
C ALA A 350 -2.22 -40.77 12.87
N VAL A 351 -1.07 -40.52 13.52
CA VAL A 351 -0.08 -41.56 13.81
C VAL A 351 0.36 -41.32 15.26
N ASP A 352 -0.48 -41.79 16.18
CA ASP A 352 -0.11 -42.39 17.47
C ASP A 352 -1.36 -42.48 18.35
N LEU A 353 -2.10 -43.58 18.18
CA LEU A 353 -2.59 -44.51 19.21
C LEU A 353 -3.40 -45.64 18.56
#